data_AF-F9P9Y8-F1
#
_entry.id   AF-F9P9Y8-F1
#
_cell.length_a   1.000
_cell.length_b   1.000
_cell.length_c   1.000
_cell.angle_alpha   90.00
_cell.angle_beta   90.00
_cell.angle_gamma   90.00
#
_symmetry.space_group_name_H-M   'P 1'
#
loop_
_entity.id
_entity.type
_entity.pdbx_description
1 polymer ?
#
loop_
_entity_poly.entity_id
_entity_poly.type
_entity_poly.pdbx_seq_one_letter_code
_entity_poly.pdbx_strand_id
1 'polypeptide(L)'
;MEIQIKEDYQKRLERKGLTYQDEEDIKTEIRNREHYIKEIEKIKNQYFLAKQEYELFRHTDKIIELYASQDVKNCLVEFDVTWHNAFIAGRTLEYADGRQNRLDDIRWKLEQVIRTDLGII
;
A
#
# COMPACT_ATOMS: atom_id res chain seq x y z
N MET A 1 11.04 13.75 -22.63
CA MET A 1 9.69 14.30 -22.85
C MET A 1 9.64 15.81 -22.57
N GLU A 2 10.17 16.30 -21.44
CA GLU A 2 10.22 17.75 -21.12
C GLU A 2 10.90 18.63 -22.18
N ILE A 3 12.02 18.16 -22.75
CA ILE A 3 12.82 18.91 -23.72
C ILE A 3 12.03 19.22 -25.00
N GLN A 4 11.28 18.25 -25.53
CA GLN A 4 10.53 18.41 -26.77
C GLN A 4 9.36 19.40 -26.65
N ILE A 5 8.68 19.45 -25.51
CA ILE A 5 7.53 20.33 -25.31
C ILE A 5 8.00 21.78 -25.15
N LYS A 6 9.12 22.00 -24.43
CA LYS A 6 9.67 23.34 -24.23
C LYS A 6 10.13 23.96 -25.55
N GLU A 7 10.75 23.16 -26.41
CA GLU A 7 11.20 23.59 -27.75
C GLU A 7 10.04 23.93 -28.69
N ASP A 8 8.89 23.23 -28.61
CA ASP A 8 7.74 23.48 -29.48
C ASP A 8 7.06 24.84 -29.19
N TYR A 9 6.83 25.15 -27.91
CA TYR A 9 6.23 26.42 -27.51
C TYR A 9 7.17 27.61 -27.73
N GLN A 10 8.49 27.42 -27.57
CA GLN A 10 9.49 28.44 -27.93
C GLN A 10 9.47 28.73 -29.43
N LYS A 11 9.41 27.72 -30.29
CA LYS A 11 9.27 27.88 -31.75
C LYS A 11 7.96 28.55 -32.15
N ARG A 12 6.87 28.34 -31.39
CA ARG A 12 5.59 29.03 -31.62
C ARG A 12 5.69 30.53 -31.30
N LEU A 13 6.49 30.91 -30.31
CA LEU A 13 6.77 32.31 -29.95
C LEU A 13 7.61 33.05 -31.00
N GLU A 14 8.40 32.32 -31.78
CA GLU A 14 9.26 32.88 -32.85
C GLU A 14 8.48 33.17 -34.16
N ARG A 15 7.19 32.81 -34.24
CA ARG A 15 6.39 33.01 -35.46
C ARG A 15 6.08 34.47 -35.70
N LYS A 16 6.25 34.93 -36.95
CA LYS A 16 5.85 36.28 -37.37
C LYS A 16 4.33 36.39 -37.47
N GLY A 17 3.79 37.56 -37.08
CA GLY A 17 2.36 37.86 -37.20
C GLY A 17 1.50 37.46 -35.99
N LEU A 18 2.13 37.13 -34.85
CA LEU A 18 1.42 36.96 -33.59
C LEU A 18 0.84 38.31 -33.13
N THR A 19 -0.39 38.26 -32.63
CA THR A 19 -0.93 39.39 -31.87
C THR A 19 -0.36 39.38 -30.45
N TYR A 20 -0.44 40.51 -29.75
CA TYR A 20 -0.05 40.60 -28.34
C TYR A 20 -0.77 39.56 -27.46
N GLN A 21 -2.05 39.28 -27.77
CA GLN A 21 -2.82 38.28 -27.05
C GLN A 21 -2.28 36.86 -27.28
N ASP A 22 -1.93 36.52 -28.54
CA ASP A 22 -1.35 35.21 -28.85
C ASP A 22 -0.04 34.98 -28.10
N GLU A 23 0.81 36.01 -27.98
CA GLU A 23 2.05 35.91 -27.20
C GLU A 23 1.81 35.67 -25.71
N GLU A 24 0.87 36.40 -25.10
CA GLU A 24 0.56 36.25 -23.67
C GLU A 24 -0.10 34.90 -23.35
N ASP A 25 -0.96 34.41 -24.25
CA ASP A 25 -1.58 33.10 -24.09
C ASP A 25 -0.51 31.99 -24.13
N ILE A 26 0.41 32.04 -25.11
CA ILE A 26 1.52 31.09 -25.22
C ILE A 26 2.44 31.15 -23.99
N LYS A 27 2.82 32.35 -23.51
CA LYS A 27 3.64 32.51 -22.29
C LYS A 27 2.94 31.97 -21.06
N THR A 28 1.63 32.16 -20.96
CA THR A 28 0.83 31.64 -19.85
C THR A 28 0.78 30.11 -19.87
N GLU A 29 0.63 29.51 -21.05
CA GLU A 29 0.67 28.06 -21.20
C GLU A 29 2.04 27.46 -20.84
N ILE A 30 3.14 28.13 -21.20
CA ILE A 30 4.50 27.73 -20.78
C ILE A 30 4.60 27.74 -19.25
N ARG A 31 4.20 28.84 -18.60
CA ARG A 31 4.23 28.98 -17.14
C ARG A 31 3.40 27.92 -16.43
N ASN A 32 2.18 27.66 -16.92
CA ASN A 32 1.30 26.63 -16.35
C ASN A 32 1.93 25.24 -16.45
N ARG A 33 2.54 24.90 -17.59
CA ARG A 33 3.22 23.61 -17.76
C ARG A 33 4.44 23.47 -16.87
N GLU A 34 5.28 24.49 -16.76
CA GLU A 34 6.43 24.48 -15.84
C GLU A 34 5.98 24.30 -14.38
N HIS A 35 4.84 24.89 -14.00
CA HIS A 35 4.24 24.66 -12.70
C HIS A 35 3.80 23.20 -12.52
N TYR A 36 3.05 22.63 -13.46
CA TYR A 36 2.59 21.23 -13.35
C TYR A 36 3.73 20.22 -13.34
N ILE A 37 4.80 20.45 -14.09
CA ILE A 37 6.02 19.64 -14.04
C ILE A 37 6.58 19.60 -12.62
N LYS A 38 6.70 20.77 -11.96
CA LYS A 38 7.19 20.86 -10.59
C LYS A 38 6.28 20.14 -9.60
N GLU A 39 4.97 20.25 -9.76
CA GLU A 39 4.00 19.55 -8.91
C GLU A 39 4.06 18.02 -9.11
N ILE A 40 4.21 17.55 -10.35
CA ILE A 40 4.39 16.11 -10.63
C ILE A 40 5.66 15.59 -9.97
N GLU A 41 6.78 16.32 -10.07
CA GLU A 41 8.04 15.90 -9.44
C GLU A 41 7.92 15.88 -7.91
N LYS A 42 7.20 16.84 -7.34
CA LYS A 42 6.90 16.88 -5.90
C LYS A 42 6.09 15.66 -5.45
N ILE A 43 5.01 15.33 -6.17
CA ILE A 43 4.16 14.16 -5.87
C ILE A 43 4.97 12.87 -5.99
N LYS A 44 5.78 12.74 -7.05
CA LYS A 44 6.66 11.59 -7.26
C LYS A 44 7.64 11.42 -6.10
N ASN A 45 8.28 12.50 -5.65
CA ASN A 45 9.19 12.45 -4.50
C ASN A 45 8.47 12.05 -3.21
N GLN A 46 7.29 12.60 -2.95
CA GLN A 46 6.45 12.21 -1.81
C GLN A 46 6.07 10.72 -1.86
N TYR A 47 5.70 10.22 -3.04
CA TYR A 47 5.40 8.81 -3.23
C TYR A 47 6.59 7.91 -2.91
N PHE A 48 7.79 8.25 -3.39
CA PHE A 48 8.99 7.44 -3.11
C PHE A 48 9.36 7.43 -1.62
N LEU A 49 9.23 8.55 -0.93
CA LEU A 49 9.42 8.63 0.53
C LEU A 49 8.41 7.76 1.27
N ALA A 50 7.12 7.92 0.97
CA ALA A 50 6.05 7.13 1.58
C ALA A 50 6.24 5.63 1.33
N LYS A 51 6.67 5.25 0.12
CA LYS A 51 7.00 3.86 -0.21
C LYS A 51 8.14 3.33 0.66
N GLN A 52 9.21 4.12 0.82
CA GLN A 52 10.36 3.73 1.64
C GLN A 52 9.97 3.55 3.12
N GLU A 53 9.19 4.49 3.67
CA GLU A 53 8.67 4.39 5.04
C GLU A 53 7.78 3.16 5.23
N TYR A 54 6.94 2.85 4.23
CA TYR A 54 6.10 1.67 4.26
C TYR A 54 6.91 0.36 4.25
N GLU A 55 7.91 0.24 3.39
CA GLU A 55 8.78 -0.95 3.38
C GLU A 55 9.55 -1.07 4.70
N LEU A 56 10.06 0.03 5.26
CA LEU A 56 10.69 0.03 6.58
C LEU A 56 9.72 -0.46 7.65
N PHE A 57 8.49 0.06 7.66
CA PHE A 57 7.44 -0.34 8.60
C PHE A 57 7.08 -1.83 8.49
N ARG A 58 7.11 -2.41 7.27
CA ARG A 58 6.87 -3.83 7.05
C ARG A 58 8.00 -4.72 7.56
N HIS A 59 9.24 -4.27 7.41
CA HIS A 59 10.43 -5.03 7.79
C HIS A 59 10.86 -4.80 9.24
N THR A 60 10.33 -3.78 9.90
CA THR A 60 10.51 -3.60 11.33
C THR A 60 9.65 -4.66 12.01
N ASP A 61 10.28 -5.66 12.62
CA ASP A 61 9.57 -6.62 13.47
C ASP A 61 8.81 -5.86 14.54
N LYS A 62 7.50 -5.84 14.39
CA LYS A 62 6.63 -5.19 15.35
C LYS A 62 6.36 -6.19 16.44
N ILE A 63 7.21 -6.14 17.46
CA ILE A 63 6.97 -6.85 18.70
C ILE A 63 5.75 -6.18 19.34
N ILE A 64 4.57 -6.72 19.02
CA ILE A 64 3.39 -6.46 19.82
C ILE A 64 3.56 -7.33 21.06
N GLU A 65 3.91 -6.71 22.19
CA GLU A 65 3.83 -7.39 23.47
C GLU A 65 2.37 -7.72 23.74
N LEU A 66 1.97 -8.95 23.39
CA LEU A 66 0.65 -9.45 23.70
C LEU A 66 0.63 -9.83 25.18
N TYR A 67 -0.03 -9.02 26.00
CA TYR A 67 -0.31 -9.30 27.40
C TYR A 67 -1.50 -10.26 27.51
N ALA A 68 -1.30 -11.49 27.05
CA ALA A 68 -2.26 -12.57 27.16
C ALA A 68 -1.59 -13.80 27.78
N SER A 69 -2.39 -14.75 28.27
CA SER A 69 -1.86 -16.03 28.73
C SER A 69 -1.06 -16.76 27.66
N GLN A 70 -0.21 -17.69 28.12
CA GLN A 70 0.57 -18.53 27.23
C GLN A 70 -0.33 -19.34 26.29
N ASP A 71 -1.55 -19.70 26.72
CA ASP A 71 -2.49 -20.45 25.89
C ASP A 71 -2.98 -19.62 24.70
N VAL A 72 -3.31 -18.34 24.91
CA VAL A 72 -3.68 -17.41 23.83
C VAL A 72 -2.52 -17.29 22.84
N LYS A 73 -1.29 -17.09 23.35
CA LYS A 73 -0.09 -16.96 22.52
C LYS A 73 0.18 -18.21 21.69
N ASN A 74 0.10 -19.38 22.29
CA ASN A 74 0.30 -20.66 21.60
C ASN A 74 -0.76 -20.87 20.51
N CYS A 75 -2.02 -20.56 20.81
CA CYS A 75 -3.12 -20.72 19.86
C CYS A 75 -3.00 -19.73 18.68
N LEU A 76 -2.47 -18.53 18.91
CA LEU A 76 -2.17 -17.55 17.86
C LEU A 76 -1.09 -18.04 16.88
N VAL A 77 -0.02 -18.65 17.39
CA VAL A 77 1.02 -19.26 16.54
C VAL A 77 0.45 -20.39 15.69
N GLU A 78 -0.38 -21.24 16.30
CA GLU A 78 -1.03 -22.34 15.58
C GLU A 78 -2.00 -21.83 14.50
N PHE A 79 -2.74 -20.75 14.78
CA PHE A 79 -3.60 -20.08 13.82
C PHE A 79 -2.81 -19.52 12.63
N ASP A 80 -1.72 -18.79 12.89
CA ASP A 80 -0.90 -18.16 11.84
C ASP A 80 -0.27 -19.20 10.90
N VAL A 81 0.30 -20.27 11.45
CA VAL A 81 0.85 -21.39 10.67
C VAL A 81 -0.24 -22.05 9.82
N THR A 82 -1.43 -22.28 10.39
CA THR A 82 -2.55 -22.92 9.67
C THR A 82 -3.05 -22.03 8.53
N TRP A 83 -3.19 -20.73 8.79
CA TRP A 83 -3.57 -19.74 7.78
C TRP A 83 -2.56 -19.68 6.63
N HIS A 84 -1.26 -19.61 6.96
CA HIS A 84 -0.18 -19.55 5.97
C HIS A 84 -0.17 -20.80 5.08
N ASN A 85 -0.34 -21.99 5.68
CA ASN A 85 -0.41 -23.24 4.95
C ASN A 85 -1.64 -23.33 4.04
N ALA A 86 -2.80 -22.83 4.50
CA ALA A 86 -4.02 -22.79 3.68
C ALA A 86 -3.83 -21.88 2.46
N PHE A 87 -3.19 -20.73 2.67
CA PHE A 87 -2.85 -19.80 1.60
C PHE A 87 -1.92 -20.43 0.57
N ILE A 88 -0.83 -21.07 0.99
CA ILE A 88 0.10 -21.78 0.09
C ILE A 88 -0.61 -22.90 -0.67
N ALA A 89 -1.48 -23.67 0.00
CA ALA A 89 -2.15 -24.81 -0.61
C ALA A 89 -3.21 -24.39 -1.66
N GLY A 90 -3.69 -23.13 -1.62
CA GLY A 90 -4.72 -22.61 -2.53
C GLY A 90 -6.07 -23.34 -2.41
N ARG A 91 -6.29 -24.07 -1.32
CA ARG A 91 -7.51 -24.84 -1.05
C ARG A 91 -7.80 -24.90 0.45
N THR A 92 -9.02 -25.29 0.80
CA THR A 92 -9.41 -25.59 2.18
C THR A 92 -8.50 -26.67 2.76
N LEU A 93 -8.04 -26.45 3.99
CA LEU A 93 -7.28 -27.45 4.74
C LEU A 93 -8.28 -28.38 5.43
N GLU A 94 -8.82 -29.33 4.68
CA GLU A 94 -9.75 -30.32 5.22
C GLU A 94 -9.01 -31.40 6.03
N TYR A 95 -9.66 -31.89 7.08
CA TYR A 95 -9.25 -33.16 7.70
C TYR A 95 -9.53 -34.34 6.76
N ALA A 96 -8.92 -35.49 7.03
CA ALA A 96 -9.07 -36.69 6.20
C ALA A 96 -10.52 -37.19 6.12
N ASP A 97 -11.39 -36.72 7.00
CA ASP A 97 -12.82 -37.03 7.04
C ASP A 97 -13.69 -36.06 6.19
N GLY A 98 -13.10 -35.01 5.61
CA GLY A 98 -13.74 -34.06 4.69
C GLY A 98 -14.84 -33.19 5.31
N ARG A 99 -15.01 -33.20 6.64
CA ARG A 99 -16.14 -32.55 7.32
C ARG A 99 -15.82 -31.21 7.97
N GLN A 100 -14.54 -30.95 8.25
CA GLN A 100 -14.09 -29.75 8.96
C GLN A 100 -12.88 -29.12 8.29
N ASN A 101 -12.92 -27.79 8.19
CA ASN A 101 -11.81 -26.97 7.78
C ASN A 101 -10.95 -26.69 9.02
N ARG A 102 -9.69 -27.12 8.98
CA ARG A 102 -8.69 -26.88 10.04
C ARG A 102 -8.62 -25.42 10.47
N LEU A 103 -8.85 -24.51 9.53
CA LEU A 103 -8.80 -23.07 9.80
C LEU A 103 -9.98 -22.60 10.66
N ASP A 104 -11.16 -23.17 10.47
CA ASP A 104 -12.34 -22.81 11.27
C ASP A 104 -12.24 -23.35 12.70
N ASP A 105 -11.69 -24.56 12.86
CA ASP A 105 -11.47 -25.16 14.18
C ASP A 105 -10.43 -24.38 15.00
N ILE A 106 -9.31 -24.00 14.38
CA ILE A 106 -8.30 -23.20 15.08
C ILE A 106 -8.78 -21.79 15.38
N ARG A 107 -9.63 -21.20 14.51
CA ARG A 107 -10.30 -19.92 14.79
C ARG A 107 -11.21 -20.04 16.00
N TRP A 108 -12.03 -21.08 16.07
CA TRP A 108 -12.93 -21.30 17.20
C TRP A 108 -12.16 -21.53 18.51
N LYS A 109 -11.09 -22.34 18.47
CA LYS A 109 -10.19 -22.56 19.62
C LYS A 109 -9.57 -21.25 20.11
N LEU A 110 -9.06 -20.41 19.19
CA LEU A 110 -8.49 -19.11 19.53
C LEU A 110 -9.53 -18.20 20.21
N GLU A 111 -10.76 -18.17 19.69
CA GLU A 111 -11.85 -17.41 20.30
C GLU A 111 -12.16 -17.87 21.74
N GLN A 112 -12.21 -19.18 21.98
CA GLN A 112 -12.45 -19.71 23.32
C GLN A 112 -11.34 -19.35 24.30
N VAL A 113 -10.08 -19.52 23.89
CA VAL A 113 -8.94 -19.24 24.77
C VAL A 113 -8.86 -17.75 25.09
N ILE A 114 -9.18 -16.85 24.14
CA ILE A 114 -9.30 -15.41 24.41
C ILE A 114 -10.43 -15.12 25.39
N ARG A 115 -11.61 -15.72 25.22
CA ARG A 115 -12.76 -15.52 26.13
C ARG A 115 -12.44 -15.97 27.56
N THR A 116 -11.75 -17.10 27.73
CA THR A 116 -11.28 -17.57 29.04
C THR A 116 -10.24 -16.62 29.64
N ASP A 117 -9.28 -16.14 28.85
CA ASP A 117 -8.25 -15.19 29.30
C ASP A 117 -8.86 -13.86 29.79
N LEU A 118 -9.96 -13.43 29.16
CA LEU A 118 -10.74 -12.26 29.55
C LEU A 118 -11.69 -12.51 30.73
N GLY A 119 -11.81 -13.74 31.23
CA GLY A 119 -12.73 -14.11 32.31
C GLY A 119 -14.21 -14.07 31.94
N ILE A 120 -14.53 -14.20 30.65
CA ILE A 120 -15.92 -14.24 30.15
C ILE A 120 -16.53 -15.64 30.33
N ILE A 121 -15.70 -16.68 30.38
CA ILE A 121 -16.07 -18.10 30.54
C ILE A 121 -15.26 -18.68 31.70
#